data_AF-A0A210QDZ6-F1
#
_entry.id   AF-A0A210QDZ6-F1
#
_cell.length_a   1.000
_cell.length_b   1.000
_cell.length_c   1.000
_cell.angle_alpha   90.00
_cell.angle_beta   90.00
_cell.angle_gamma   90.00
#
_symmetry.space_group_name_H-M   'P 1'
#
loop_
_entity.id
_entity.type
_entity.pdbx_description
1 polymer ?
#
loop_
_entity_poly.entity_id
_entity_poly.type
_entity_poly.pdbx_seq_one_letter_code
_entity_poly.pdbx_strand_id
1 'polypeptide(L)'
;MENKVTSIRDTNSNMHYSPICCVLKPIHFSMQIFGVFFLDSNIENGQERRPKSQKCQFFKWYCVCSAVISCLNIIRYIPSFWVGLDYVPDITVWRIINLSWLIQCFINRVVMLRACWSRSHLRSFYRNFNKSITDTTTCSNPMDFNSRELSKLVNSSTIVAWLCASISFTGITVQLATDYNKDFAPGITNPFPHQNIAAKFVFVSLHIWESGAWLFPVLFQVILFVFLRNQFSTLNNDIARMIEDNGQSISQKIKDIRRKHLQLCKAVAILEQDIQFLISGNYVSNIFLICFIVYQLVTSGPLSAMAYVAFSSWLVMNVMVTLTVSIIAAQVNEQAHSPLEHIYDVDMNAASAFESLELQMFLSKLNGPAIGFTAMGFVTVTKEFILTLGGIILTYFFLLIQFKSNLYRSNIINESNLYRRNITNGSNLYRSNITNESNLYRSNNTNRSNLYMSNITNGSNLYRSNITNDSNLYMSNNTNGFNLYMSNNTNESNLYMSNNTNRSNLYMSNNTNESNLYMSNITNKCTCT
;
A
#
# COMPACT_ATOMS: atom_id res chain seq x y z
N MET A 1 -14.27 -95.21 -2.21
CA MET A 1 -14.98 -94.27 -1.32
C MET A 1 -13.93 -93.72 -0.37
N GLU A 2 -13.49 -92.48 -0.32
CA GLU A 2 -13.89 -91.19 -0.89
C GLU A 2 -12.57 -90.42 -1.12
N ASN A 3 -12.38 -89.81 -2.29
CA ASN A 3 -11.29 -88.86 -2.50
C ASN A 3 -11.79 -87.47 -2.13
N LYS A 4 -11.19 -86.93 -1.08
CA LYS A 4 -11.42 -85.60 -0.50
C LYS A 4 -10.92 -84.55 -1.49
N VAL A 5 -11.85 -83.90 -2.20
CA VAL A 5 -11.59 -82.73 -3.03
C VAL A 5 -11.18 -81.56 -2.10
N THR A 6 -9.90 -81.21 -2.12
CA THR A 6 -9.40 -79.97 -1.57
C THR A 6 -9.87 -78.81 -2.44
N SER A 7 -10.87 -78.06 -1.97
CA SER A 7 -11.23 -76.76 -2.56
C SER A 7 -10.07 -75.78 -2.30
N ILE A 8 -9.39 -75.40 -3.38
CA ILE A 8 -8.47 -74.27 -3.39
C ILE A 8 -9.32 -73.03 -3.06
N ARG A 9 -8.98 -72.38 -1.94
CA ARG A 9 -9.52 -71.07 -1.57
C ARG A 9 -9.15 -70.08 -2.67
N ASP A 10 -10.15 -69.53 -3.35
CA ASP A 10 -10.04 -68.31 -4.13
C ASP A 10 -9.71 -67.13 -3.20
N THR A 11 -8.43 -66.96 -2.89
CA THR A 11 -7.86 -65.70 -2.39
C THR A 11 -7.34 -64.91 -3.57
N ASN A 12 -8.22 -64.24 -4.30
CA ASN A 12 -7.84 -63.21 -5.27
C ASN A 12 -8.99 -62.24 -5.58
N SER A 13 -9.70 -61.77 -4.54
CA SER A 13 -10.47 -60.52 -4.63
C SER A 13 -9.53 -59.32 -4.48
N ASN A 14 -8.67 -59.09 -5.48
CA ASN A 14 -7.81 -57.92 -5.54
C ASN A 14 -8.65 -56.67 -5.84
N MET A 15 -8.60 -55.72 -4.90
CA MET A 15 -9.13 -54.36 -5.01
C MET A 15 -8.70 -53.69 -6.33
N HIS A 16 -9.63 -53.48 -7.26
CA HIS A 16 -9.38 -52.64 -8.44
C HIS A 16 -9.49 -51.16 -8.06
N TYR A 17 -8.36 -50.56 -7.66
CA TYR A 17 -8.24 -49.10 -7.63
C TYR A 17 -8.29 -48.52 -9.05
N SER A 18 -8.83 -47.32 -9.20
CA SER A 18 -8.60 -46.48 -10.39
C SER A 18 -7.08 -46.27 -10.57
N PRO A 19 -6.49 -46.55 -11.74
CA PRO A 19 -5.05 -46.41 -11.97
C PRO A 19 -4.54 -44.99 -11.70
N ILE A 20 -5.37 -43.97 -11.92
CA ILE A 20 -5.02 -42.55 -11.71
C ILE A 20 -5.02 -42.17 -10.24
N CYS A 21 -5.99 -42.67 -9.46
CA CYS A 21 -6.03 -42.38 -8.03
C CYS A 21 -4.80 -42.95 -7.32
N CYS A 22 -4.29 -44.09 -7.78
CA CYS A 22 -3.02 -44.63 -7.30
C CYS A 22 -1.83 -43.71 -7.61
N VAL A 23 -1.77 -43.17 -8.83
CA VAL A 23 -0.70 -42.24 -9.25
C VAL A 23 -0.75 -40.92 -8.46
N LEU A 24 -1.95 -40.40 -8.16
CA LEU A 24 -2.13 -39.11 -7.45
C LEU A 24 -1.99 -39.19 -5.93
N LYS A 25 -1.85 -40.40 -5.37
CA LYS A 25 -1.78 -40.65 -3.92
C LYS A 25 -0.79 -39.74 -3.15
N PRO A 26 0.44 -39.44 -3.63
CA PRO A 26 1.37 -38.55 -2.93
C PRO A 26 0.85 -37.13 -2.73
N ILE A 27 0.15 -36.60 -3.74
CA ILE A 27 -0.42 -35.25 -3.71
C ILE A 27 -1.68 -35.22 -2.88
N HIS A 28 -2.55 -36.22 -3.04
CA HIS A 28 -3.74 -36.36 -2.20
C HIS A 28 -3.38 -36.43 -0.72
N PHE A 29 -2.33 -37.17 -0.37
CA PHE A 29 -1.81 -37.22 0.99
C PHE A 29 -1.30 -35.85 1.47
N SER A 30 -0.56 -35.13 0.64
CA SER A 30 -0.08 -33.78 0.98
C SER A 30 -1.26 -32.80 1.18
N MET A 31 -2.25 -32.81 0.29
CA MET A 31 -3.46 -31.97 0.43
C MET A 31 -4.32 -32.37 1.63
N GLN A 32 -4.32 -33.65 2.03
CA GLN A 32 -4.96 -34.13 3.25
C GLN A 32 -4.27 -33.62 4.51
N ILE A 33 -2.95 -33.45 4.53
CA ILE A 33 -2.21 -32.87 5.67
C ILE A 33 -2.62 -31.42 5.91
N PHE A 34 -2.92 -30.66 4.86
CA PHE A 34 -3.27 -29.24 4.96
C PHE A 34 -4.78 -28.98 5.02
N GLY A 35 -5.61 -30.02 5.05
CA GLY A 35 -7.06 -29.89 5.17
C GLY A 35 -7.72 -29.31 3.93
N VAL A 36 -7.23 -29.66 2.75
CA VAL A 36 -7.75 -29.16 1.47
C VAL A 36 -8.44 -30.25 0.65
N PHE A 37 -8.14 -31.53 0.92
CA PHE A 37 -8.67 -32.65 0.15
C PHE A 37 -9.29 -33.71 1.04
N PHE A 38 -10.48 -34.17 0.65
CA PHE A 38 -11.09 -35.36 1.22
C PHE A 38 -11.81 -36.13 0.10
N LEU A 39 -11.38 -37.36 -0.17
CA LEU A 39 -12.09 -38.25 -1.09
C LEU A 39 -11.87 -39.69 -0.64
N ASP A 40 -12.95 -40.47 -0.57
CA ASP A 40 -12.86 -41.90 -0.26
C ASP A 40 -12.33 -42.64 -1.50
N SER A 41 -11.22 -43.36 -1.36
CA SER A 41 -10.56 -44.08 -2.45
C SER A 41 -11.30 -45.34 -2.88
N ASN A 42 -12.33 -45.76 -2.14
CA ASN A 42 -13.17 -46.91 -2.48
C ASN A 42 -14.21 -46.53 -3.55
N ILE A 43 -13.74 -46.41 -4.79
CA ILE A 43 -14.61 -46.35 -5.97
C ILE A 43 -14.84 -47.80 -6.44
N GLU A 44 -15.66 -48.56 -5.70
CA GLU A 44 -16.17 -49.84 -6.18
C GLU A 44 -17.47 -49.65 -6.97
N ASN A 45 -17.48 -50.25 -8.16
CA ASN A 45 -18.58 -50.55 -9.07
C ASN A 45 -19.99 -50.15 -8.61
N GLY A 46 -20.46 -49.01 -9.12
CA GLY A 46 -21.87 -48.81 -9.53
C GLY A 46 -22.98 -48.92 -8.47
N GLN A 47 -22.72 -49.27 -7.22
CA GLN A 47 -23.73 -49.37 -6.18
C GLN A 47 -23.39 -48.48 -4.99
N GLU A 48 -24.29 -47.51 -4.73
CA GLU A 48 -24.23 -46.63 -3.58
C GLU A 48 -24.29 -47.44 -2.28
N ARG A 49 -23.14 -47.59 -1.60
CA ARG A 49 -23.13 -47.77 -0.15
C ARG A 49 -22.62 -46.48 0.50
N ARG A 50 -23.39 -46.01 1.50
CA ARG A 50 -23.08 -44.85 2.37
C ARG A 50 -21.59 -44.90 2.80
N PRO A 51 -20.92 -43.74 3.00
CA PRO A 51 -19.52 -43.72 3.43
C PRO A 51 -19.43 -44.34 4.84
N LYS A 52 -19.05 -45.61 4.92
CA LYS A 52 -18.89 -46.35 6.19
C LYS A 52 -17.49 -46.18 6.78
N SER A 53 -16.54 -45.55 6.08
CA SER A 53 -15.19 -45.30 6.58
C SER A 53 -15.18 -44.08 7.53
N GLN A 54 -15.01 -44.32 8.83
CA GLN A 54 -14.80 -43.26 9.84
C GLN A 54 -13.68 -42.28 9.42
N LYS A 55 -12.65 -42.77 8.71
CA LYS A 55 -11.54 -41.94 8.21
C LYS A 55 -12.01 -40.87 7.22
N CYS A 56 -12.90 -41.21 6.28
CA CYS A 56 -13.39 -40.24 5.30
C CYS A 56 -14.23 -39.14 5.97
N GLN A 57 -15.04 -39.50 6.97
CA GLN A 57 -15.82 -38.53 7.75
C GLN A 57 -14.92 -37.58 8.55
N PHE A 58 -13.82 -38.09 9.12
CA PHE A 58 -12.82 -37.26 9.80
C PHE A 58 -12.22 -36.22 8.85
N PHE A 59 -11.67 -36.64 7.71
CA PHE A 59 -11.05 -35.70 6.74
C PHE A 59 -12.05 -34.68 6.18
N LYS A 60 -13.31 -35.08 6.00
CA LYS A 60 -14.39 -34.17 5.59
C LYS A 60 -14.58 -33.04 6.59
N TRP A 61 -14.78 -33.35 7.86
CA TRP A 61 -14.96 -32.34 8.90
C TRP A 61 -13.68 -31.54 9.14
N TYR A 62 -12.53 -32.18 9.02
CA TYR A 62 -11.24 -31.50 9.10
C TYR A 62 -11.08 -30.43 8.01
N CYS A 63 -11.46 -30.70 6.76
CA CYS A 63 -11.43 -29.68 5.69
C CYS A 63 -12.38 -28.51 5.97
N VAL A 64 -13.58 -28.79 6.52
CA VAL A 64 -14.54 -27.75 6.92
C VAL A 64 -13.96 -26.88 8.05
N CYS A 65 -13.46 -27.50 9.12
CA CYS A 65 -12.82 -26.78 10.23
C CYS A 65 -11.64 -25.96 9.73
N SER A 66 -10.85 -26.49 8.79
CA SER A 66 -9.70 -25.79 8.26
C SER A 66 -10.09 -24.55 7.43
N ALA A 67 -11.15 -24.64 6.61
CA ALA A 67 -11.69 -23.46 5.91
C ALA A 67 -12.22 -22.39 6.88
N VAL A 68 -12.87 -22.80 7.97
CA VAL A 68 -13.33 -21.88 9.03
C VAL A 68 -12.14 -21.19 9.71
N ILE A 69 -11.09 -21.94 10.07
CA ILE A 69 -9.87 -21.38 10.67
C ILE A 69 -9.21 -20.36 9.73
N SER A 70 -9.11 -20.64 8.43
CA SER A 70 -8.58 -19.68 7.45
C SER A 70 -9.43 -18.42 7.34
N CYS A 71 -10.76 -18.55 7.38
CA CYS A 71 -11.67 -17.40 7.40
C CYS A 71 -11.46 -16.53 8.66
N LEU A 72 -11.38 -17.17 9.83
CA LEU A 72 -11.10 -16.48 11.09
C LEU A 72 -9.72 -15.81 11.07
N ASN A 73 -8.73 -16.43 10.42
CA ASN A 73 -7.39 -15.85 10.27
C ASN A 73 -7.41 -14.56 9.42
N ILE A 74 -8.21 -14.53 8.34
CA ILE A 74 -8.42 -13.31 7.54
C ILE A 74 -9.09 -12.22 8.39
N ILE A 75 -10.19 -12.55 9.07
CA ILE A 75 -10.93 -11.59 9.91
C ILE A 75 -10.02 -11.02 11.01
N ARG A 76 -9.22 -11.87 11.65
CA ARG A 76 -8.22 -11.48 12.65
C ARG A 76 -7.15 -10.56 12.07
N TYR A 77 -6.72 -10.80 10.84
CA TYR A 77 -5.65 -10.02 10.21
C TYR A 77 -6.09 -8.61 9.83
N ILE A 78 -7.36 -8.39 9.50
CA ILE A 78 -7.90 -7.08 9.08
C ILE A 78 -7.56 -5.95 10.08
N PRO A 79 -7.82 -6.08 11.40
CA PRO A 79 -7.43 -5.08 12.40
C PRO A 79 -5.94 -4.68 12.39
N SER A 80 -5.04 -5.50 11.83
CA SER A 80 -3.61 -5.17 11.77
C SER A 80 -3.32 -3.88 11.01
N PHE A 81 -4.19 -3.48 10.06
CA PHE A 81 -4.04 -2.24 9.29
C PHE A 81 -4.11 -0.97 10.16
N TRP A 82 -4.75 -1.05 11.33
CA TRP A 82 -4.96 0.08 12.25
C TRP A 82 -4.05 0.04 13.49
N VAL A 83 -3.17 -0.96 13.59
CA VAL A 83 -2.18 -1.03 14.68
C VAL A 83 -0.97 -0.18 14.33
N GLY A 84 -0.72 0.86 15.13
CA GLY A 84 0.33 1.87 14.91
C GLY A 84 -0.14 2.96 13.95
N LEU A 85 -0.92 3.92 14.45
CA LEU A 85 -1.74 4.93 13.74
C LEU A 85 -1.02 5.86 12.72
N ASP A 86 0.28 5.67 12.49
CA ASP A 86 1.01 6.42 11.48
C ASP A 86 0.97 5.65 10.15
N TYR A 87 0.39 6.25 9.13
CA TYR A 87 0.38 5.68 7.78
C TYR A 87 1.81 5.61 7.24
N VAL A 88 2.40 4.41 7.29
CA VAL A 88 3.68 4.10 6.64
C VAL A 88 3.38 3.31 5.36
N PRO A 89 3.65 3.87 4.16
CA PRO A 89 3.33 3.24 2.88
C PRO A 89 3.88 1.81 2.74
N ASP A 90 5.15 1.60 3.10
CA ASP A 90 5.85 0.32 2.93
C ASP A 90 5.26 -0.79 3.82
N ILE A 91 4.89 -0.45 5.07
CA ILE A 91 4.25 -1.39 6.00
C ILE A 91 2.84 -1.75 5.51
N THR A 92 2.11 -0.75 4.99
CA THR A 92 0.76 -0.93 4.47
C THR A 92 0.75 -1.87 3.27
N VAL A 93 1.68 -1.70 2.33
CA VAL A 93 1.81 -2.58 1.16
C VAL A 93 2.08 -4.01 1.56
N TRP A 94 2.99 -4.24 2.52
CA TRP A 94 3.24 -5.58 3.02
C TRP A 94 1.99 -6.22 3.65
N ARG A 95 1.19 -5.45 4.41
CA ARG A 95 -0.09 -5.93 4.96
C ARG A 95 -1.08 -6.30 3.86
N ILE A 96 -1.17 -5.51 2.80
CA ILE A 96 -2.01 -5.79 1.61
C ILE A 96 -1.58 -7.09 0.94
N ILE A 97 -0.28 -7.30 0.73
CA ILE A 97 0.28 -8.51 0.11
C ILE A 97 -0.12 -9.75 0.93
N ASN A 98 0.08 -9.73 2.25
CA ASN A 98 -0.26 -10.87 3.11
C ASN A 98 -1.77 -11.13 3.16
N LEU A 99 -2.59 -10.09 3.29
CA LEU A 99 -4.05 -10.25 3.29
C LEU A 99 -4.52 -10.90 1.98
N SER A 100 -3.98 -10.47 0.85
CA SER A 100 -4.33 -11.01 -0.47
C SER A 100 -3.95 -12.48 -0.58
N TRP A 101 -2.78 -12.85 -0.06
CA TRP A 101 -2.34 -14.24 -0.02
C TRP A 101 -3.20 -15.11 0.91
N LEU A 102 -3.60 -14.61 2.08
CA LEU A 102 -4.53 -15.31 2.98
C LEU A 102 -5.89 -15.54 2.31
N ILE A 103 -6.41 -14.53 1.60
CA ILE A 103 -7.65 -14.65 0.82
C ILE A 103 -7.51 -15.74 -0.25
N GLN A 104 -6.38 -15.78 -0.98
CA GLN A 104 -6.12 -16.83 -1.97
C GLN A 104 -6.11 -18.23 -1.34
N CYS A 105 -5.45 -18.41 -0.19
CA CYS A 105 -5.44 -19.69 0.53
C CYS A 105 -6.86 -20.14 0.90
N PHE A 106 -7.68 -19.20 1.41
CA PHE A 106 -9.07 -19.46 1.73
C PHE A 106 -9.91 -19.83 0.50
N ILE A 107 -9.77 -19.11 -0.62
CA ILE A 107 -10.46 -19.42 -1.87
C ILE A 107 -10.10 -20.84 -2.33
N ASN A 108 -8.80 -21.19 -2.35
CA ASN A 108 -8.34 -22.53 -2.74
C ASN A 108 -8.99 -23.63 -1.89
N ARG A 109 -9.09 -23.41 -0.57
CA ARG A 109 -9.77 -24.34 0.35
C ARG A 109 -11.24 -24.50 0.02
N VAL A 110 -11.97 -23.39 -0.17
CA VAL A 110 -13.41 -23.42 -0.44
C VAL A 110 -13.70 -24.11 -1.78
N VAL A 111 -12.92 -23.81 -2.82
CA VAL A 111 -13.06 -24.43 -4.13
C VAL A 111 -12.79 -25.94 -4.06
N MET A 112 -11.75 -26.37 -3.36
CA MET A 112 -11.46 -27.80 -3.19
C MET A 112 -12.45 -28.52 -2.28
N LEU A 113 -12.95 -27.85 -1.24
CA LEU A 113 -14.04 -28.36 -0.42
C LEU A 113 -15.29 -28.61 -1.28
N ARG A 114 -15.67 -27.65 -2.13
CA ARG A 114 -16.78 -27.78 -3.07
C ARG A 114 -16.56 -28.92 -4.06
N ALA A 115 -15.38 -29.02 -4.65
CA ALA A 115 -15.04 -30.07 -5.63
C ALA A 115 -15.08 -31.48 -5.03
N CYS A 116 -14.70 -31.62 -3.76
CA CYS A 116 -14.74 -32.90 -3.03
C CYS A 116 -16.15 -33.23 -2.50
N TRP A 117 -16.94 -32.21 -2.12
CA TRP A 117 -18.25 -32.39 -1.52
C TRP A 117 -19.32 -32.78 -2.54
N SER A 118 -19.25 -32.21 -3.74
CA SER A 118 -20.23 -32.48 -4.78
C SER A 118 -19.99 -33.85 -5.41
N ARG A 119 -21.03 -34.70 -5.37
CA ARG A 119 -20.98 -36.04 -5.98
C ARG A 119 -20.81 -36.00 -7.50
N SER A 120 -21.22 -34.92 -8.15
CA SER A 120 -21.20 -34.77 -9.61
C SER A 120 -19.86 -34.26 -10.16
N HIS A 121 -18.91 -33.83 -9.34
CA HIS A 121 -17.73 -33.10 -9.81
C HIS A 121 -16.49 -34.02 -9.85
N LEU A 122 -15.58 -33.91 -8.88
CA LEU A 122 -14.28 -34.59 -8.95
C LEU A 122 -14.39 -36.13 -9.00
N ARG A 123 -15.37 -36.70 -8.30
CA ARG A 123 -15.64 -38.15 -8.35
C ARG A 123 -16.13 -38.60 -9.73
N SER A 124 -17.00 -37.80 -10.37
CA SER A 124 -17.45 -38.07 -11.74
C SER A 124 -16.34 -37.90 -12.75
N PHE A 125 -15.46 -36.91 -12.55
CA PHE A 125 -14.27 -36.73 -13.38
C PHE A 125 -13.41 -37.99 -13.35
N TYR A 126 -13.03 -38.48 -12.15
CA TYR A 126 -12.24 -39.70 -12.06
C TYR A 126 -12.94 -40.88 -12.73
N ARG A 127 -14.25 -41.08 -12.51
CA ARG A 127 -14.98 -42.18 -13.14
C ARG A 127 -14.97 -42.09 -14.67
N ASN A 128 -15.26 -40.93 -15.23
CA ASN A 128 -15.33 -40.73 -16.68
C ASN A 128 -13.95 -40.81 -17.34
N PHE A 129 -12.93 -40.25 -16.69
CA PHE A 129 -11.58 -40.25 -17.22
C PHE A 129 -10.90 -41.63 -17.07
N ASN A 130 -11.20 -42.41 -16.03
CA ASN A 130 -10.83 -43.83 -16.01
C ASN A 130 -11.48 -44.60 -17.15
N LYS A 131 -12.77 -44.35 -17.42
CA LYS A 131 -13.47 -45.00 -18.52
C LYS A 131 -12.80 -44.70 -19.87
N SER A 132 -12.39 -43.45 -20.11
CA SER A 132 -11.68 -43.10 -21.35
C SER A 132 -10.30 -43.75 -21.49
N ILE A 133 -9.64 -44.13 -20.37
CA ILE A 133 -8.39 -44.89 -20.39
C ILE A 133 -8.62 -46.39 -20.57
N THR A 134 -9.70 -46.92 -19.98
CA THR A 134 -9.96 -48.38 -19.91
C THR A 134 -10.76 -48.90 -21.09
N ASP A 135 -11.43 -48.04 -21.87
CA ASP A 135 -12.09 -48.43 -23.13
C ASP A 135 -11.00 -48.76 -24.20
N THR A 136 -10.40 -49.95 -24.08
CA THR A 136 -9.33 -50.51 -24.93
C THR A 136 -9.80 -51.01 -26.30
N THR A 137 -11.05 -50.74 -26.69
CA THR A 137 -11.72 -51.47 -27.78
C THR A 137 -11.52 -50.90 -29.18
N THR A 138 -10.89 -49.73 -29.36
CA THR A 138 -11.13 -49.00 -30.62
C THR A 138 -9.96 -48.55 -31.46
N CYS A 139 -8.71 -48.56 -31.00
CA CYS A 139 -7.53 -48.40 -31.87
C CYS A 139 -6.36 -49.18 -31.24
N SER A 140 -5.56 -49.81 -32.08
CA SER A 140 -4.45 -50.73 -31.78
C SER A 140 -3.62 -50.41 -30.51
N ASN A 141 -3.33 -51.48 -29.76
CA ASN A 141 -2.63 -51.55 -28.47
C ASN A 141 -3.29 -50.77 -27.32
N PRO A 142 -3.29 -51.30 -26.09
CA PRO A 142 -3.71 -50.54 -24.92
C PRO A 142 -2.92 -49.24 -24.93
N MET A 143 -3.65 -48.13 -24.97
CA MET A 143 -3.12 -46.78 -24.79
C MET A 143 -2.11 -46.88 -23.65
N ASP A 144 -0.83 -46.75 -23.97
CA ASP A 144 0.25 -47.04 -23.01
C ASP A 144 0.20 -45.91 -21.98
N PHE A 145 -0.68 -46.04 -21.00
CA PHE A 145 -0.71 -45.20 -19.83
C PHE A 145 0.61 -45.48 -19.15
N ASN A 146 1.62 -44.67 -19.49
CA ASN A 146 2.99 -44.79 -19.03
C ASN A 146 3.01 -44.39 -17.54
N SER A 147 2.35 -45.21 -16.73
CA SER A 147 2.03 -45.02 -15.32
C SER A 147 3.28 -44.75 -14.52
N ARG A 148 4.41 -45.30 -14.99
CA ARG A 148 5.73 -45.09 -14.43
C ARG A 148 6.25 -43.67 -14.66
N GLU A 149 6.14 -43.12 -15.86
CA GLU A 149 6.53 -41.74 -16.15
C GLU A 149 5.62 -40.73 -15.47
N LEU A 150 4.30 -40.94 -15.52
CA LEU A 150 3.34 -40.09 -14.83
C LEU A 150 3.55 -40.13 -13.31
N SER A 151 3.81 -41.31 -12.73
CA SER A 151 4.12 -41.44 -11.30
C SER A 151 5.43 -40.77 -10.92
N LYS A 152 6.48 -40.87 -11.75
CA LYS A 152 7.73 -40.12 -11.54
C LYS A 152 7.49 -38.61 -11.57
N LEU A 153 6.71 -38.12 -12.53
CA LEU A 153 6.35 -36.70 -12.63
C LEU A 153 5.61 -36.24 -11.36
N VAL A 154 4.55 -36.95 -10.97
CA VAL A 154 3.78 -36.61 -9.76
C VAL A 154 4.65 -36.61 -8.51
N ASN A 155 5.47 -37.65 -8.31
CA ASN A 155 6.37 -37.74 -7.17
C ASN A 155 7.40 -36.60 -7.16
N SER A 156 8.05 -36.35 -8.29
CA SER A 156 9.04 -35.28 -8.43
C SER A 156 8.43 -33.91 -8.16
N SER A 157 7.28 -33.59 -8.76
CA SER A 157 6.58 -32.32 -8.53
C SER A 157 6.09 -32.17 -7.08
N THR A 158 5.67 -33.26 -6.43
CA THR A 158 5.29 -33.24 -5.01
C THR A 158 6.49 -32.92 -4.13
N ILE A 159 7.65 -33.53 -4.40
CA ILE A 159 8.90 -33.27 -3.67
C ILE A 159 9.31 -31.79 -3.85
N VAL A 160 9.28 -31.29 -5.09
CA VAL A 160 9.59 -29.87 -5.37
C VAL A 160 8.64 -28.93 -4.62
N ALA A 161 7.34 -29.24 -4.56
CA ALA A 161 6.38 -28.43 -3.81
C ALA A 161 6.67 -28.43 -2.30
N TRP A 162 7.03 -29.57 -1.71
CA TRP A 162 7.48 -29.63 -0.32
C TRP A 162 8.77 -28.84 -0.08
N LEU A 163 9.73 -28.88 -1.01
CA LEU A 163 10.94 -28.06 -0.95
C LEU A 163 10.59 -26.57 -0.97
N CYS A 164 9.73 -26.11 -1.89
CA CYS A 164 9.25 -24.73 -1.93
C CYS A 164 8.57 -24.32 -0.61
N ALA A 165 7.68 -25.15 -0.08
CA ALA A 165 7.02 -24.90 1.21
C ALA A 165 8.02 -24.81 2.38
N SER A 166 9.07 -25.63 2.35
CA SER A 166 10.13 -25.61 3.38
C SER A 166 10.98 -24.34 3.34
N ILE A 167 11.24 -23.79 2.14
CA ILE A 167 11.94 -22.51 1.96
C ILE A 167 11.07 -21.37 2.53
N SER A 168 9.77 -21.37 2.22
CA SER A 168 8.83 -20.39 2.79
C SER A 168 8.77 -20.49 4.32
N PHE A 169 8.72 -21.70 4.87
CA PHE A 169 8.76 -21.94 6.33
C PHE A 169 10.01 -21.35 6.97
N THR A 170 11.17 -21.59 6.37
CA THR A 170 12.46 -21.11 6.88
C THR A 170 12.50 -19.58 6.86
N GLY A 171 12.05 -18.96 5.76
CA GLY A 171 12.00 -17.50 5.61
C GLY A 171 11.18 -16.82 6.71
N ILE A 172 9.96 -17.31 6.96
CA ILE A 172 9.06 -16.74 8.00
C ILE A 172 9.61 -16.97 9.40
N THR A 173 10.16 -18.16 9.67
CA THR A 173 10.72 -18.49 10.99
C THR A 173 11.90 -17.58 11.31
N VAL A 174 12.81 -17.37 10.36
CA VAL A 174 13.96 -16.46 10.52
C VAL A 174 13.48 -15.03 10.75
N GLN A 175 12.48 -14.56 9.99
CA GLN A 175 11.94 -13.20 10.14
C GLN A 175 11.27 -12.96 11.50
N LEU A 176 10.55 -13.95 12.05
CA LEU A 176 9.90 -13.84 13.37
C LEU A 176 10.83 -14.09 14.56
N ALA A 177 11.89 -14.90 14.38
CA ALA A 177 12.84 -15.22 15.45
C ALA A 177 13.86 -14.10 15.69
N THR A 178 14.25 -13.38 14.63
CA THR A 178 15.30 -12.36 14.71
C THR A 178 14.78 -10.96 15.03
N ASP A 179 13.46 -10.76 15.05
CA ASP A 179 12.79 -9.44 15.12
C ASP A 179 13.42 -8.39 14.17
N TYR A 180 14.00 -8.88 13.07
CA TYR A 180 14.87 -8.12 12.19
C TYR A 180 14.13 -7.00 11.47
N ASN A 181 12.84 -7.22 11.20
CA ASN A 181 11.94 -6.20 10.73
C ASN A 181 10.94 -5.91 11.87
N LYS A 182 11.19 -4.81 12.60
CA LYS A 182 10.44 -4.44 13.82
C LYS A 182 8.93 -4.36 13.59
N ASP A 183 8.52 -4.13 12.35
CA ASP A 183 7.11 -3.97 11.96
C ASP A 183 6.46 -5.26 11.43
N PHE A 184 7.26 -6.32 11.19
CA PHE A 184 6.78 -7.61 10.66
C PHE A 184 6.10 -8.47 11.72
N ALA A 185 6.73 -8.63 12.89
CA ALA A 185 6.20 -9.46 13.96
C ALA A 185 4.85 -8.97 14.52
N PRO A 186 4.64 -7.65 14.74
CA PRO A 186 3.33 -7.13 15.17
C PRO A 186 2.21 -7.40 14.17
N GLY A 187 2.48 -7.33 12.86
CA GLY A 187 1.47 -7.57 11.82
C GLY A 187 0.97 -9.02 11.80
N ILE A 188 1.87 -10.00 11.93
CA ILE A 188 1.50 -11.42 11.90
C ILE A 188 0.82 -11.87 13.19
N THR A 189 1.25 -11.36 14.35
CA THR A 189 0.82 -11.86 15.67
C THR A 189 -0.43 -11.18 16.22
N ASN A 190 -0.88 -10.07 15.62
CA ASN A 190 -2.07 -9.32 16.03
C ASN A 190 -3.32 -10.22 16.20
N PRO A 191 -4.12 -10.13 17.29
CA PRO A 191 -4.10 -9.16 18.39
C PRO A 191 -3.13 -9.50 19.55
N PHE A 192 -2.35 -10.57 19.44
CA PHE A 192 -1.49 -10.99 20.52
C PHE A 192 -0.20 -10.17 20.58
N PRO A 193 0.37 -9.93 21.78
CA PRO A 193 1.65 -9.26 21.90
C PRO A 193 2.74 -10.01 21.15
N HIS A 194 3.47 -9.32 20.25
CA HIS A 194 4.56 -9.90 19.46
C HIS A 194 5.70 -10.47 20.32
N GLN A 195 5.84 -10.01 21.57
CA GLN A 195 6.82 -10.54 22.52
C GLN A 195 6.48 -11.95 23.02
N ASN A 196 5.23 -12.39 22.89
CA ASN A 196 4.81 -13.71 23.34
C ASN A 196 5.29 -14.80 22.37
N ILE A 197 6.23 -15.62 22.83
CA ILE A 197 6.82 -16.74 22.05
C ILE A 197 5.74 -17.75 21.63
N ALA A 198 4.75 -18.02 22.48
CA ALA A 198 3.66 -18.95 22.15
C ALA A 198 2.81 -18.42 20.98
N ALA A 199 2.52 -17.11 20.96
CA ALA A 199 1.80 -16.49 19.86
C ALA A 199 2.61 -16.57 18.55
N LYS A 200 3.91 -16.27 18.59
CA LYS A 200 4.82 -16.44 17.45
C LYS A 200 4.77 -17.87 16.91
N PHE A 201 4.87 -18.88 17.77
CA PHE A 201 4.83 -20.28 17.36
C PHE A 201 3.49 -20.68 16.70
N VAL A 202 2.36 -20.26 17.29
CA VAL A 202 1.02 -20.53 16.74
C VAL A 202 0.87 -19.93 15.34
N PHE A 203 1.29 -18.68 15.14
CA PHE A 203 1.14 -18.02 13.85
C PHE A 203 2.15 -18.47 12.79
N VAL A 204 3.37 -18.87 13.17
CA VAL A 204 4.29 -19.60 12.27
C VAL A 204 3.63 -20.88 11.79
N SER A 205 3.07 -21.67 12.71
CA SER A 205 2.40 -22.93 12.39
C SER A 205 1.21 -22.71 11.46
N LEU A 206 0.40 -21.69 11.74
CA LEU A 206 -0.74 -21.30 10.90
C LEU A 206 -0.27 -20.84 9.51
N HIS A 207 0.84 -20.10 9.42
CA HIS A 207 1.37 -19.67 8.13
C HIS A 207 1.89 -20.85 7.28
N ILE A 208 2.56 -21.83 7.88
CA ILE A 208 2.95 -23.08 7.19
C ILE A 208 1.73 -23.80 6.68
N TRP A 209 0.69 -23.85 7.51
CA TRP A 209 -0.57 -24.50 7.20
C TRP A 209 -1.27 -23.83 6.00
N GLU A 210 -1.24 -22.50 5.91
CA GLU A 210 -1.77 -21.75 4.76
C GLU A 210 -0.91 -21.93 3.50
N SER A 211 0.42 -22.01 3.63
CA SER A 211 1.32 -22.29 2.50
C SER A 211 0.99 -23.60 1.78
N GLY A 212 0.56 -24.62 2.51
CA GLY A 212 0.08 -25.85 1.89
C GLY A 212 -1.22 -25.68 1.09
N ALA A 213 -2.16 -24.85 1.57
CA ALA A 213 -3.40 -24.54 0.84
C ALA A 213 -3.20 -23.62 -0.36
N TRP A 214 -2.13 -22.82 -0.34
CA TRP A 214 -1.72 -22.04 -1.49
C TRP A 214 -1.14 -22.92 -2.61
N LEU A 215 -0.18 -23.80 -2.29
CA LEU A 215 0.63 -24.48 -3.30
C LEU A 215 0.04 -25.81 -3.83
N PHE A 216 -0.41 -26.70 -2.94
CA PHE A 216 -0.79 -28.07 -3.33
C PHE A 216 -2.05 -28.14 -4.22
N PRO A 217 -3.11 -27.34 -4.01
CA PRO A 217 -4.27 -27.34 -4.91
C PRO A 217 -3.93 -26.92 -6.33
N VAL A 218 -3.02 -25.95 -6.47
CA VAL A 218 -2.56 -25.48 -7.78
C VAL A 218 -1.71 -26.54 -8.46
N LEU A 219 -0.82 -27.20 -7.72
CA LEU A 219 -0.06 -28.33 -8.24
C LEU A 219 -0.97 -29.47 -8.70
N PHE A 220 -1.96 -29.82 -7.88
CA PHE A 220 -2.96 -30.84 -8.20
C PHE A 220 -3.70 -30.51 -9.50
N GLN A 221 -4.15 -29.27 -9.65
CA GLN A 221 -4.78 -28.78 -10.88
C GLN A 221 -3.86 -28.94 -12.10
N VAL A 222 -2.60 -28.48 -12.00
CA VAL A 222 -1.63 -28.58 -13.11
C VAL A 222 -1.45 -30.05 -13.55
N ILE A 223 -1.38 -30.97 -12.60
CA ILE A 223 -1.20 -32.39 -12.92
C ILE A 223 -2.44 -32.98 -13.60
N LEU A 224 -3.66 -32.59 -13.19
CA LEU A 224 -4.87 -32.99 -13.90
C LEU A 224 -4.86 -32.48 -15.35
N PHE A 225 -4.35 -31.27 -15.59
CA PHE A 225 -4.21 -30.74 -16.95
C PHE A 225 -3.17 -31.51 -17.76
N VAL A 226 -2.03 -31.86 -17.16
CA VAL A 226 -1.03 -32.73 -17.82
C VAL A 226 -1.64 -34.08 -18.20
N PHE A 227 -2.46 -34.68 -17.33
CA PHE A 227 -3.13 -35.95 -17.65
C PHE A 227 -4.08 -35.80 -18.82
N LEU A 228 -4.91 -34.75 -18.85
CA LEU A 228 -5.81 -34.49 -19.98
C LEU A 228 -5.05 -34.19 -21.26
N ARG A 229 -4.02 -33.35 -21.21
CA ARG A 229 -3.14 -33.03 -22.34
C ARG A 229 -2.53 -34.31 -22.93
N ASN A 230 -1.96 -35.17 -22.09
CA ASN A 230 -1.32 -36.40 -22.56
C ASN A 230 -2.34 -37.32 -23.23
N GLN A 231 -3.57 -37.42 -22.71
CA GLN A 231 -4.63 -38.22 -23.32
C GLN A 231 -5.08 -37.67 -24.69
N PHE A 232 -5.22 -36.34 -24.82
CA PHE A 232 -5.48 -35.73 -26.14
C PHE A 232 -4.30 -35.95 -27.10
N SER A 233 -3.06 -35.76 -26.64
CA SER A 233 -1.87 -35.97 -27.46
C SER A 233 -1.73 -37.41 -27.94
N THR A 234 -2.03 -38.41 -27.10
CA THR A 234 -2.04 -39.80 -27.53
C THR A 234 -3.11 -40.05 -28.59
N LEU A 235 -4.33 -39.50 -28.41
CA LEU A 235 -5.37 -39.59 -29.42
C LEU A 235 -4.93 -38.95 -30.76
N ASN A 236 -4.25 -37.80 -30.71
CA ASN A 236 -3.75 -37.12 -31.91
C ASN A 236 -2.67 -37.94 -32.62
N ASN A 237 -1.74 -38.54 -31.86
CA ASN A 237 -0.73 -39.44 -32.43
C ASN A 237 -1.36 -40.70 -33.04
N ASP A 238 -2.42 -41.25 -32.44
CA ASP A 238 -3.17 -42.37 -33.00
C ASP A 238 -3.82 -41.95 -34.34
N ILE A 239 -4.43 -40.77 -34.41
CA ILE A 239 -5.02 -40.21 -35.65
C ILE A 239 -3.95 -40.05 -36.72
N ALA A 240 -2.82 -39.42 -36.40
CA ALA A 240 -1.73 -39.19 -37.35
C ALA A 240 -1.20 -40.49 -37.95
N ARG A 241 -0.95 -41.52 -37.13
CA ARG A 241 -0.52 -42.85 -37.61
C ARG A 241 -1.54 -43.50 -38.55
N MET A 242 -2.83 -43.35 -38.28
CA MET A 242 -3.88 -43.92 -39.12
C MET A 242 -3.99 -43.23 -40.50
N ILE A 243 -3.50 -42.00 -40.63
CA ILE A 243 -3.45 -41.27 -41.92
C ILE A 243 -2.31 -41.81 -42.79
N GLU A 244 -1.16 -42.06 -42.18
CA GLU A 244 0.03 -42.60 -42.87
C GLU A 244 -0.21 -44.00 -43.49
N ASP A 245 -1.11 -44.81 -42.91
CA ASP A 245 -1.51 -46.15 -43.40
C ASP A 245 -2.57 -46.12 -44.54
N ASN A 246 -2.51 -45.15 -45.47
CA ASN A 246 -3.44 -44.98 -46.63
C ASN A 246 -4.90 -44.60 -46.29
N GLY A 247 -5.22 -44.06 -45.11
CA GLY A 247 -6.51 -43.40 -44.79
C GLY A 247 -7.77 -44.30 -44.74
N GLN A 248 -7.78 -45.50 -45.32
CA GLN A 248 -8.93 -46.42 -45.31
C GLN A 248 -9.29 -46.91 -43.90
N SER A 249 -8.30 -47.00 -43.00
CA SER A 249 -8.48 -47.34 -41.58
C SER A 249 -9.26 -46.28 -40.79
N ILE A 250 -9.17 -44.99 -41.20
CA ILE A 250 -9.80 -43.87 -40.49
C ILE A 250 -11.30 -43.87 -40.72
N SER A 251 -11.75 -44.02 -41.97
CA SER A 251 -13.18 -44.01 -42.30
C SER A 251 -13.95 -45.03 -41.44
N GLN A 252 -13.36 -46.22 -41.25
CA GLN A 252 -13.96 -47.30 -40.45
C GLN A 252 -13.92 -47.05 -38.93
N LYS A 253 -12.93 -46.29 -38.43
CA LYS A 253 -12.72 -46.03 -36.98
C LYS A 253 -13.12 -44.63 -36.54
N ILE A 254 -13.60 -43.77 -37.43
CA ILE A 254 -13.92 -42.37 -37.15
C ILE A 254 -14.95 -42.23 -36.02
N LYS A 255 -15.93 -43.13 -35.98
CA LYS A 255 -16.95 -43.21 -34.94
C LYS A 255 -16.33 -43.37 -33.55
N ASP A 256 -15.29 -44.17 -33.45
CA ASP A 256 -14.65 -44.45 -32.19
C ASP A 256 -13.67 -43.37 -31.76
N ILE A 257 -12.95 -42.77 -32.72
CA ILE A 257 -12.13 -41.57 -32.51
C ILE A 257 -13.00 -40.44 -31.96
N ARG A 258 -14.13 -40.16 -32.63
CA ARG A 258 -15.08 -39.11 -32.20
C ARG A 258 -15.66 -39.41 -30.82
N ARG A 259 -16.02 -40.66 -30.53
CA ARG A 259 -16.50 -41.06 -29.20
C ARG A 259 -15.45 -40.85 -28.13
N LYS A 260 -14.19 -41.23 -28.38
CA LYS A 260 -13.07 -41.05 -27.44
C LYS A 260 -12.78 -39.56 -27.21
N HIS A 261 -12.70 -38.75 -28.27
CA HIS A 261 -12.59 -37.29 -28.16
C HIS A 261 -13.73 -36.69 -27.34
N LEU A 262 -14.99 -37.08 -27.62
CA LEU A 262 -16.15 -36.59 -26.88
C LEU A 262 -16.13 -37.00 -25.40
N GLN A 263 -15.64 -38.20 -25.07
CA GLN A 263 -15.45 -38.63 -23.67
C GLN A 263 -14.41 -37.74 -22.97
N LEU A 264 -13.30 -37.42 -23.63
CA LEU A 264 -12.28 -36.50 -23.10
C LEU A 264 -12.84 -35.08 -22.93
N CYS A 265 -13.59 -34.55 -23.91
CA CYS A 265 -14.27 -33.26 -23.78
C CYS A 265 -15.27 -33.24 -22.61
N LYS A 266 -16.00 -34.33 -22.38
CA LYS A 266 -16.88 -34.47 -21.20
C LYS A 266 -16.09 -34.47 -19.90
N ALA A 267 -14.91 -35.09 -19.86
CA ALA A 267 -14.03 -35.03 -18.69
C ALA A 267 -13.54 -33.60 -18.42
N VAL A 268 -13.11 -32.87 -19.45
CA VAL A 268 -12.75 -31.45 -19.35
C VAL A 268 -13.92 -30.62 -18.81
N ALA A 269 -15.11 -30.78 -19.38
CA ALA A 269 -16.29 -30.02 -18.97
C ALA A 269 -16.73 -30.28 -17.52
N ILE A 270 -16.57 -31.51 -17.00
CA ILE A 270 -16.84 -31.83 -15.60
C ILE A 270 -15.80 -31.20 -14.68
N LEU A 271 -14.53 -31.25 -15.06
CA LEU A 271 -13.44 -30.68 -14.27
C LEU A 271 -13.52 -29.15 -14.22
N GLU A 272 -13.89 -28.53 -15.33
CA GLU A 272 -14.04 -27.07 -15.49
C GLU A 272 -15.04 -26.46 -14.50
N GLN A 273 -16.08 -27.20 -14.08
CA GLN A 273 -17.13 -26.69 -13.18
C GLN A 273 -16.58 -26.09 -11.88
N ASP A 274 -15.52 -26.64 -11.31
CA ASP A 274 -14.86 -26.11 -10.12
C ASP A 274 -13.51 -25.46 -10.42
N ILE A 275 -12.73 -26.04 -11.35
CA ILE A 275 -11.37 -25.57 -11.63
C ILE A 275 -11.35 -24.16 -12.23
N GLN A 276 -12.41 -23.72 -12.92
CA GLN A 276 -12.53 -22.33 -13.39
C GLN A 276 -12.39 -21.30 -12.25
N PHE A 277 -12.86 -21.61 -11.04
CA PHE A 277 -12.74 -20.73 -9.88
C PHE A 277 -11.32 -20.74 -9.31
N LEU A 278 -10.64 -21.89 -9.38
CA LEU A 278 -9.26 -22.02 -8.95
C LEU A 278 -8.31 -21.28 -9.90
N ILE A 279 -8.52 -21.41 -11.22
CA ILE A 279 -7.81 -20.63 -12.25
C ILE A 279 -8.00 -19.14 -12.02
N SER A 280 -9.24 -18.69 -11.87
CA SER A 280 -9.55 -17.27 -11.71
C SER A 280 -9.00 -16.70 -10.42
N GLY A 281 -9.15 -17.43 -9.30
CA GLY A 281 -8.57 -17.07 -8.02
C GLY A 281 -7.06 -16.94 -8.10
N ASN A 282 -6.38 -17.85 -8.80
CA ASN A 282 -4.94 -17.76 -9.04
C ASN A 282 -4.57 -16.57 -9.93
N TYR A 283 -5.28 -16.31 -11.03
CA TYR A 283 -4.96 -15.16 -11.88
C TYR A 283 -5.14 -13.83 -11.14
N VAL A 284 -6.31 -13.62 -10.54
CA VAL A 284 -6.61 -12.37 -9.84
C VAL A 284 -5.62 -12.15 -8.69
N SER A 285 -5.41 -13.17 -7.85
CA SER A 285 -4.53 -13.04 -6.68
C SER A 285 -3.06 -12.92 -7.10
N ASN A 286 -2.57 -13.74 -8.04
CA ASN A 286 -1.16 -13.70 -8.41
C ASN A 286 -0.82 -12.42 -9.19
N ILE A 287 -1.69 -11.92 -10.09
CA ILE A 287 -1.46 -10.65 -10.78
C ILE A 287 -1.41 -9.52 -9.75
N PHE A 288 -2.35 -9.50 -8.80
CA PHE A 288 -2.36 -8.53 -7.71
C PHE A 288 -1.08 -8.61 -6.87
N LEU A 289 -0.66 -9.80 -6.44
CA LEU A 289 0.56 -10.02 -5.68
C LEU A 289 1.80 -9.58 -6.47
N ILE A 290 1.89 -9.92 -7.76
CA ILE A 290 2.98 -9.49 -8.64
C ILE A 290 3.05 -7.96 -8.67
N CYS A 291 1.93 -7.28 -8.88
CA CYS A 291 1.88 -5.82 -8.93
C CYS A 291 2.35 -5.16 -7.62
N PHE A 292 1.90 -5.65 -6.46
CA PHE A 292 2.27 -5.07 -5.16
C PHE A 292 3.68 -5.46 -4.73
N ILE A 293 4.17 -6.66 -5.05
CA ILE A 293 5.56 -7.06 -4.77
C ILE A 293 6.52 -6.25 -5.65
N VAL A 294 6.21 -6.06 -6.93
CA VAL A 294 6.99 -5.17 -7.80
C VAL A 294 6.98 -3.74 -7.27
N TYR A 295 5.83 -3.22 -6.84
CA TYR A 295 5.74 -1.92 -6.20
C TYR A 295 6.65 -1.84 -4.96
N GLN A 296 6.63 -2.85 -4.11
CA GLN A 296 7.48 -2.91 -2.92
C GLN A 296 8.97 -2.92 -3.30
N LEU A 297 9.37 -3.70 -4.29
CA LEU A 297 10.77 -3.79 -4.74
C LEU A 297 11.27 -2.51 -5.40
N VAL A 298 10.39 -1.81 -6.14
CA VAL A 298 10.75 -0.62 -6.90
C VAL A 298 10.65 0.64 -6.06
N THR A 299 9.60 0.83 -5.26
CA THR A 299 9.25 2.13 -4.66
C THR A 299 9.69 2.27 -3.21
N SER A 300 9.79 1.17 -2.45
CA SER A 300 10.10 1.24 -1.02
C SER A 300 11.48 1.82 -0.73
N GLY A 301 11.69 2.26 0.51
CA GLY A 301 13.00 2.65 1.01
C GLY A 301 14.06 1.53 0.93
N PRO A 302 15.29 1.76 1.41
CA PRO A 302 16.35 0.75 1.38
C PRO A 302 15.93 -0.47 2.21
N LEU A 303 15.45 -1.52 1.53
CA LEU A 303 15.14 -2.81 2.15
C LEU A 303 16.44 -3.50 2.56
N SER A 304 16.35 -4.36 3.57
CA SER A 304 17.46 -5.25 3.92
C SER A 304 17.72 -6.27 2.81
N ALA A 305 18.96 -6.77 2.70
CA ALA A 305 19.31 -7.80 1.73
C ALA A 305 18.40 -9.03 1.80
N MET A 306 18.05 -9.47 3.02
CA MET A 306 17.14 -10.60 3.23
C MET A 306 15.71 -10.30 2.76
N ALA A 307 15.21 -9.07 2.96
CA ALA A 307 13.89 -8.68 2.46
C ALA A 307 13.85 -8.65 0.93
N TYR A 308 14.90 -8.15 0.27
CA TYR A 308 15.02 -8.22 -1.19
C TYR A 308 14.98 -9.67 -1.70
N VAL A 309 15.71 -10.58 -1.07
CA VAL A 309 15.70 -12.01 -1.43
C VAL A 309 14.30 -12.62 -1.22
N ALA A 310 13.63 -12.31 -0.10
CA ALA A 310 12.30 -12.82 0.20
C ALA A 310 11.25 -12.33 -0.81
N PHE A 311 11.18 -11.03 -1.07
CA PHE A 311 10.22 -10.48 -2.04
C PHE A 311 10.51 -10.92 -3.47
N SER A 312 11.79 -10.97 -3.88
CA SER A 312 12.15 -11.42 -5.23
C SER A 312 11.86 -12.90 -5.44
N SER A 313 12.15 -13.76 -4.45
CA SER A 313 11.80 -15.18 -4.54
C SER A 313 10.29 -15.40 -4.57
N TRP A 314 9.52 -14.63 -3.80
CA TRP A 314 8.06 -14.70 -3.83
C TRP A 314 7.48 -14.19 -5.16
N LEU A 315 8.05 -13.12 -5.73
CA LEU A 315 7.70 -12.62 -7.05
C LEU A 315 7.90 -13.70 -8.12
N VAL A 316 9.10 -14.29 -8.16
CA VAL A 316 9.45 -15.36 -9.11
C VAL A 316 8.49 -16.53 -8.95
N MET A 317 8.17 -16.93 -7.72
CA MET A 317 7.25 -18.04 -7.48
C MET A 317 5.83 -17.75 -7.99
N ASN A 318 5.28 -16.55 -7.76
CA ASN A 318 3.96 -16.17 -8.30
C ASN A 318 3.93 -16.12 -9.83
N VAL A 319 4.98 -15.56 -10.45
CA VAL A 319 5.11 -15.53 -11.92
C VAL A 319 5.19 -16.95 -12.47
N MET A 320 6.05 -17.80 -11.90
CA MET A 320 6.23 -19.19 -12.35
C MET A 320 4.96 -20.03 -12.19
N VAL A 321 4.25 -19.91 -11.08
CA VAL A 321 2.96 -20.60 -10.87
C VAL A 321 1.94 -20.14 -11.91
N THR A 322 1.82 -18.83 -12.13
CA THR A 322 0.87 -18.26 -13.11
C THR A 322 1.19 -18.73 -14.53
N LEU A 323 2.47 -18.68 -14.93
CA LEU A 323 2.91 -19.15 -16.25
C LEU A 323 2.68 -20.66 -16.40
N THR A 324 3.02 -21.46 -15.40
CA THR A 324 2.86 -22.92 -15.45
C THR A 324 1.39 -23.31 -15.62
N VAL A 325 0.49 -22.74 -14.82
CA VAL A 325 -0.95 -22.97 -14.95
C VAL A 325 -1.43 -22.56 -16.34
N SER A 326 -0.99 -21.40 -16.83
CA SER A 326 -1.39 -20.88 -18.14
C SER A 326 -0.91 -21.74 -19.30
N ILE A 327 0.37 -22.12 -19.30
CA ILE A 327 0.99 -22.90 -20.38
C ILE A 327 0.33 -24.28 -20.46
N ILE A 328 0.19 -24.98 -19.35
CA ILE A 328 -0.37 -26.33 -19.36
C ILE A 328 -1.87 -26.29 -19.72
N ALA A 329 -2.64 -25.29 -19.24
CA ALA A 329 -4.04 -25.11 -19.65
C ALA A 329 -4.17 -24.82 -21.16
N ALA A 330 -3.32 -23.93 -21.70
CA ALA A 330 -3.29 -23.63 -23.12
C ALA A 330 -2.87 -24.84 -23.98
N GLN A 331 -1.97 -25.69 -23.49
CA GLN A 331 -1.62 -26.94 -24.15
C GLN A 331 -2.80 -27.91 -24.20
N VAL A 332 -3.66 -27.97 -23.17
CA VAL A 332 -4.88 -28.79 -23.25
C VAL A 332 -5.82 -28.24 -24.33
N ASN A 333 -5.97 -26.92 -24.42
CA ASN A 333 -6.78 -26.29 -25.46
C ASN A 333 -6.24 -26.59 -26.86
N GLU A 334 -4.94 -26.44 -27.09
CA GLU A 334 -4.29 -26.75 -28.38
C GLU A 334 -4.46 -28.23 -28.76
N GLN A 335 -4.14 -29.14 -27.84
CA GLN A 335 -4.24 -30.58 -28.11
C GLN A 335 -5.67 -31.06 -28.33
N ALA A 336 -6.68 -30.38 -27.76
CA ALA A 336 -8.07 -30.71 -28.00
C ALA A 336 -8.57 -30.34 -29.41
N HIS A 337 -7.94 -29.35 -30.07
CA HIS A 337 -8.29 -28.91 -31.44
C HIS A 337 -7.32 -29.41 -32.51
N SER A 338 -6.13 -29.89 -32.13
CA SER A 338 -5.12 -30.45 -33.05
C SER A 338 -5.63 -31.51 -34.05
N PRO A 339 -6.63 -32.39 -33.74
CA PRO A 339 -7.20 -33.27 -34.75
C PRO A 339 -7.69 -32.57 -36.02
N LEU A 340 -8.07 -31.29 -35.93
CA LEU A 340 -8.62 -30.52 -37.04
C LEU A 340 -7.67 -30.47 -38.25
N GLU A 341 -6.37 -30.26 -38.01
CA GLU A 341 -5.36 -30.20 -39.08
C GLU A 341 -5.26 -31.53 -39.82
N HIS A 342 -5.24 -32.63 -39.08
CA HIS A 342 -5.10 -33.98 -39.61
C HIS A 342 -6.37 -34.49 -40.33
N ILE A 343 -7.55 -34.06 -39.90
CA ILE A 343 -8.82 -34.56 -40.43
C ILE A 343 -9.12 -33.99 -41.83
N TYR A 344 -8.67 -32.77 -42.14
CA TYR A 344 -8.89 -32.19 -43.47
C TYR A 344 -8.13 -32.91 -44.58
N ASP A 345 -7.06 -33.63 -44.25
CA ASP A 345 -6.23 -34.36 -45.21
C ASP A 345 -6.77 -35.76 -45.56
N VAL A 346 -7.90 -36.18 -44.97
CA VAL A 346 -8.48 -37.51 -45.19
C VAL A 346 -9.22 -37.56 -46.53
N ASP A 347 -8.80 -38.46 -47.42
CA ASP A 347 -9.49 -38.73 -48.69
C ASP A 347 -10.84 -39.43 -48.46
N MET A 348 -11.94 -38.75 -48.78
CA MET A 348 -13.31 -39.22 -48.58
C MET A 348 -13.92 -39.86 -49.84
N ASN A 349 -13.17 -39.99 -50.94
CA ASN A 349 -13.70 -40.47 -52.23
C ASN A 349 -14.28 -41.90 -52.19
N ALA A 350 -13.83 -42.73 -51.23
CA ALA A 350 -14.33 -44.10 -51.03
C ALA A 350 -15.18 -44.28 -49.76
N ALA A 351 -15.49 -43.19 -49.03
CA ALA A 351 -16.20 -43.25 -47.75
C ALA A 351 -17.71 -43.40 -47.93
N SER A 352 -18.35 -44.17 -47.06
CA SER A 352 -19.81 -44.29 -47.02
C SER A 352 -20.47 -42.99 -46.55
N ALA A 353 -21.75 -42.78 -46.90
CA ALA A 353 -22.52 -41.62 -46.46
C ALA A 353 -22.60 -41.49 -44.93
N PHE A 354 -22.58 -42.62 -44.21
CA PHE A 354 -22.57 -42.66 -42.75
C PHE A 354 -21.24 -42.16 -42.17
N GLU A 355 -20.10 -42.56 -42.74
CA GLU A 355 -18.77 -42.12 -42.29
C GLU A 355 -18.56 -40.62 -42.57
N SER A 356 -19.08 -40.13 -43.69
CA SER A 356 -19.09 -38.70 -44.03
C SER A 356 -19.88 -37.87 -43.01
N LEU A 357 -21.03 -38.37 -42.56
CA LEU A 357 -21.82 -37.71 -41.50
C LEU A 357 -21.07 -37.68 -40.16
N GLU A 358 -20.47 -38.81 -39.76
CA GLU A 358 -19.69 -38.91 -38.52
C GLU A 358 -18.48 -37.95 -38.54
N LEU A 359 -17.80 -37.83 -39.67
CA LEU A 359 -16.72 -36.86 -39.88
C LEU A 359 -17.22 -35.41 -39.77
N GLN A 360 -18.34 -35.10 -40.42
CA GLN A 360 -18.94 -33.76 -40.38
C GLN A 360 -19.37 -33.38 -38.96
N MET A 361 -19.96 -34.32 -38.20
CA MET A 361 -20.28 -34.11 -36.78
C MET A 361 -19.03 -33.84 -35.95
N PHE A 362 -17.91 -34.51 -36.27
CA PHE A 362 -16.65 -34.31 -35.56
C PHE A 362 -16.02 -32.96 -35.90
N LEU A 363 -15.93 -32.61 -37.18
CA LEU A 363 -15.46 -31.30 -37.66
C LEU A 363 -16.31 -30.15 -37.10
N SER A 364 -17.63 -30.31 -37.06
CA SER A 364 -18.53 -29.32 -36.44
C SER A 364 -18.22 -29.10 -34.96
N LYS A 365 -17.83 -30.15 -34.23
CA LYS A 365 -17.43 -30.03 -32.83
C LYS A 365 -16.07 -29.36 -32.66
N LEU A 366 -15.12 -29.62 -33.54
CA LEU A 366 -13.76 -29.05 -33.52
C LEU A 366 -13.76 -27.56 -33.93
N ASN A 367 -14.56 -27.18 -34.93
CA ASN A 367 -14.77 -25.79 -35.34
C ASN A 367 -15.73 -25.02 -34.42
N GLY A 368 -16.25 -25.68 -33.38
CA GLY A 368 -17.21 -25.11 -32.43
C GLY A 368 -16.55 -24.20 -31.37
N PRO A 369 -17.23 -23.98 -30.23
CA PRO A 369 -16.69 -23.20 -29.12
C PRO A 369 -15.37 -23.81 -28.60
N ALA A 370 -14.44 -22.93 -28.21
CA ALA A 370 -13.13 -23.32 -27.72
C ALA A 370 -13.23 -24.36 -26.58
N ILE A 371 -12.69 -25.55 -26.83
CA ILE A 371 -12.56 -26.63 -25.85
C ILE A 371 -11.34 -26.33 -24.96
N GLY A 372 -11.55 -26.12 -23.67
CA GLY A 372 -10.45 -25.84 -22.74
C GLY A 372 -10.95 -25.39 -21.38
N PHE A 373 -10.03 -24.89 -20.58
CA PHE A 373 -10.35 -24.29 -19.29
C PHE A 373 -10.51 -22.78 -19.43
N THR A 374 -11.42 -22.21 -18.66
CA THR A 374 -11.76 -20.79 -18.70
C THR A 374 -11.51 -20.12 -17.35
N ALA A 375 -11.27 -18.82 -17.39
CA ALA A 375 -11.32 -17.97 -16.20
C ALA A 375 -12.78 -17.56 -15.96
N MET A 376 -13.47 -18.28 -15.06
CA MET A 376 -14.84 -17.98 -14.58
C MET A 376 -15.88 -17.93 -15.71
N GLY A 377 -15.68 -18.67 -16.80
CA GLY A 377 -16.55 -18.68 -17.97
C GLY A 377 -16.42 -17.46 -18.89
N PHE A 378 -15.54 -16.50 -18.60
CA PHE A 378 -15.36 -15.31 -19.43
C PHE A 378 -14.41 -15.53 -20.61
N VAL A 379 -13.21 -16.07 -20.33
CA VAL A 379 -12.13 -16.19 -21.32
C VAL A 379 -11.47 -17.55 -21.20
N THR A 380 -11.32 -18.25 -22.33
CA THR A 380 -10.56 -19.51 -22.41
C THR A 380 -9.07 -19.23 -22.35
N VAL A 381 -8.34 -20.05 -21.59
CA VAL A 381 -6.88 -19.92 -21.47
C VAL A 381 -6.22 -20.47 -22.73
N THR A 382 -5.84 -19.58 -23.65
CA THR A 382 -5.11 -19.88 -24.90
C THR A 382 -3.71 -19.26 -24.87
N LYS A 383 -2.85 -19.58 -25.85
CA LYS A 383 -1.48 -19.02 -25.94
C LYS A 383 -1.49 -17.49 -26.07
N GLU A 384 -2.47 -16.95 -26.79
CA GLU A 384 -2.66 -15.51 -27.01
C GLU A 384 -3.01 -14.80 -25.70
N PHE A 385 -3.83 -15.43 -24.86
CA PHE A 385 -4.18 -14.91 -23.54
C PHE A 385 -2.94 -14.80 -22.63
N ILE A 386 -2.01 -15.76 -22.70
CA ILE A 386 -0.74 -15.70 -21.96
C ILE A 386 0.08 -14.48 -22.37
N LEU A 387 0.17 -14.21 -23.69
CA LEU A 387 0.88 -13.05 -24.21
C LEU A 387 0.27 -11.73 -23.71
N THR A 388 -1.07 -11.66 -23.68
CA THR A 388 -1.79 -10.47 -23.16
C THR A 388 -1.50 -10.26 -21.68
N LEU A 389 -1.56 -11.32 -20.86
CA LEU A 389 -1.23 -11.24 -19.43
C LEU A 389 0.22 -10.77 -19.19
N GLY A 390 1.17 -11.32 -19.95
CA GLY A 390 2.58 -10.91 -19.88
C GLY A 390 2.77 -9.43 -20.26
N GLY A 391 2.10 -8.99 -21.32
CA GLY A 391 2.11 -7.59 -21.76
C GLY A 391 1.57 -6.62 -20.72
N ILE A 392 0.48 -6.97 -20.03
CA ILE A 392 -0.11 -6.15 -18.95
C ILE A 392 0.88 -6.01 -17.77
N ILE A 393 1.49 -7.10 -17.34
CA ILE A 393 2.47 -7.09 -16.22
C ILE A 393 3.69 -6.24 -16.59
N LEU A 394 4.24 -6.41 -17.79
CA LEU A 394 5.37 -5.61 -18.27
C LEU A 394 5.02 -4.13 -18.37
N THR A 395 3.84 -3.81 -18.91
CA THR A 395 3.35 -2.42 -19.00
C THR A 395 3.27 -1.78 -17.63
N TYR A 396 2.70 -2.47 -16.64
CA TYR A 396 2.63 -2.00 -15.25
C TYR A 396 4.03 -1.75 -14.65
N PHE A 397 4.97 -2.68 -14.87
CA PHE A 397 6.36 -2.52 -14.42
C PHE A 397 7.02 -1.26 -15.00
N PHE A 398 6.91 -1.04 -16.31
CA PHE A 398 7.48 0.15 -16.94
C PHE A 398 6.80 1.44 -16.47
N LEU A 399 5.48 1.43 -16.29
CA LEU A 399 4.75 2.57 -15.74
C LEU A 399 5.24 2.92 -14.34
N LEU A 400 5.45 1.94 -13.45
CA LEU A 400 5.97 2.20 -12.10
C LEU A 400 7.35 2.87 -12.12
N ILE A 401 8.27 2.38 -12.97
CA ILE A 401 9.60 2.98 -13.11
C ILE A 401 9.49 4.43 -13.61
N GLN A 402 8.64 4.66 -14.59
CA GLN A 402 8.41 6.00 -15.13
C GLN A 402 7.84 6.94 -14.07
N PHE A 403 6.83 6.53 -13.30
CA PHE A 403 6.28 7.34 -12.22
C PHE A 403 7.29 7.61 -11.10
N LYS A 404 8.09 6.62 -10.70
CA LYS A 404 9.13 6.80 -9.68
C LYS A 404 10.17 7.82 -10.13
N SER A 405 10.65 7.73 -11.37
CA SER A 405 11.65 8.68 -11.89
C SER A 405 11.10 10.11 -11.98
N ASN A 406 9.83 10.28 -12.37
CA ASN A 406 9.15 11.57 -12.37
C ASN A 406 8.99 12.16 -10.96
N LEU A 407 8.60 11.35 -9.97
CA LEU A 407 8.50 11.76 -8.58
C LEU A 407 9.86 12.19 -8.01
N TYR A 408 10.91 11.40 -8.26
CA TYR A 408 12.27 11.72 -7.85
C TYR A 408 12.73 13.06 -8.45
N ARG A 409 12.48 13.27 -9.75
CA ARG A 409 12.79 14.52 -10.43
C ARG A 409 12.02 15.71 -9.82
N SER A 410 10.73 15.54 -9.55
CA SER A 410 9.91 16.58 -8.92
C SER A 410 10.41 16.94 -7.52
N ASN A 411 10.82 15.95 -6.72
CA ASN A 411 11.36 16.19 -5.39
C ASN A 411 12.66 17.00 -5.43
N ILE A 412 13.59 16.68 -6.34
CA ILE A 412 14.82 17.48 -6.54
C ILE A 412 14.49 18.92 -6.94
N ILE A 413 13.53 19.12 -7.85
CA ILE A 413 13.10 20.46 -8.25
C ILE A 413 12.50 21.22 -7.06
N ASN A 414 11.69 20.57 -6.23
CA ASN A 414 11.10 21.19 -5.06
C ASN A 414 12.14 21.55 -3.99
N GLU A 415 13.08 20.65 -3.69
CA GLU A 415 14.17 20.92 -2.74
C GLU A 415 15.07 22.06 -3.22
N SER A 416 15.44 22.07 -4.51
CA SER A 416 16.24 23.16 -5.08
C SER A 416 15.50 24.51 -5.07
N ASN A 417 14.19 24.51 -5.30
CA ASN A 417 13.34 25.70 -5.17
C ASN A 417 13.25 26.18 -3.71
N LEU A 418 13.12 25.27 -2.74
CA LEU A 418 13.11 25.60 -1.31
C LEU A 418 14.46 26.20 -0.89
N TYR A 419 15.57 25.58 -1.30
CA TYR A 419 16.91 26.09 -1.02
C TYR A 419 17.11 27.50 -1.61
N ARG A 420 16.70 27.71 -2.87
CA ARG A 420 16.74 29.04 -3.52
C ARG A 420 15.91 30.07 -2.75
N ARG A 421 14.71 29.70 -2.31
CA ARG A 421 13.82 30.59 -1.52
C ARG A 421 14.45 30.96 -0.18
N ASN A 422 15.06 30.00 0.51
CA ASN A 422 15.74 30.25 1.78
C ASN A 422 16.92 31.21 1.63
N ILE A 423 17.75 31.05 0.59
CA ILE A 423 18.83 32.00 0.29
C ILE A 423 18.26 33.39 0.02
N THR A 424 17.20 33.49 -0.79
CA THR A 424 16.58 34.78 -1.16
C THR A 424 15.99 35.47 0.07
N ASN A 425 15.35 34.73 0.96
CA ASN A 425 14.81 35.28 2.21
C ASN A 425 15.94 35.73 3.15
N GLY A 426 17.00 34.94 3.30
CA GLY A 426 18.16 35.30 4.11
C GLY A 426 18.87 36.56 3.59
N SER A 427 19.05 36.68 2.27
CA SER A 427 19.65 37.86 1.66
C SER A 427 18.76 39.11 1.78
N ASN A 428 17.45 38.96 1.65
CA ASN A 428 16.49 40.04 1.91
C ASN A 428 16.51 40.50 3.38
N LEU A 429 16.59 39.56 4.32
CA LEU A 429 16.68 39.86 5.75
C LEU A 429 17.97 40.62 6.08
N TYR A 430 19.10 40.15 5.55
CA TYR A 430 20.40 40.82 5.68
C TYR A 430 20.39 42.24 5.09
N ARG A 431 19.83 42.40 3.89
CA ARG A 431 19.66 43.72 3.26
C ARG A 431 18.78 44.64 4.09
N SER A 432 17.68 44.14 4.65
CA SER A 432 16.79 44.93 5.51
C SER A 432 17.50 45.38 6.79
N ASN A 433 18.31 44.52 7.40
CA ASN A 433 19.08 44.89 8.60
C ASN A 433 20.10 46.01 8.30
N ILE A 434 20.88 45.89 7.22
CA ILE A 434 21.79 46.97 6.81
C ILE A 434 21.04 48.28 6.55
N THR A 435 19.89 48.19 5.91
CA THR A 435 19.06 49.38 5.62
C THR A 435 18.55 50.02 6.92
N ASN A 436 18.16 49.22 7.91
CA ASN A 436 17.72 49.72 9.21
C ASN A 436 18.88 50.33 10.02
N GLU A 437 20.05 49.69 10.06
CA GLU A 437 21.24 50.23 10.75
C GLU A 437 21.70 51.54 10.11
N SER A 438 21.74 51.62 8.77
CA SER A 438 22.10 52.84 8.07
C SER A 438 21.08 53.97 8.30
N ASN A 439 19.78 53.66 8.35
CA ASN A 439 18.74 54.62 8.72
C ASN A 439 18.91 55.12 10.16
N LEU A 440 19.23 54.22 11.11
CA LEU A 440 19.44 54.57 12.52
C LEU A 440 20.68 55.47 12.68
N TYR A 441 21.78 55.13 12.00
CA TYR A 441 23.00 55.94 11.97
C TYR A 441 22.73 57.34 11.41
N ARG A 442 22.00 57.42 10.29
CA ARG A 442 21.61 58.70 9.67
C ARG A 442 20.76 59.54 10.62
N SER A 443 19.73 58.96 11.24
CA SER A 443 18.87 59.65 12.20
C SER A 443 19.65 60.18 13.41
N ASN A 444 20.61 59.42 13.91
CA ASN A 444 21.41 59.83 15.06
C ASN A 444 22.30 61.04 14.73
N ASN A 445 22.92 61.04 13.54
CA ASN A 445 23.68 62.19 13.04
C ASN A 445 22.79 63.42 12.83
N THR A 446 21.58 63.26 12.31
CA THR A 446 20.61 64.36 12.18
C THR A 446 20.20 64.93 13.54
N ASN A 447 19.93 64.07 14.53
CA ASN A 447 19.61 64.52 15.88
C ASN A 447 20.77 65.27 16.55
N ARG A 448 22.00 64.78 16.37
CA ARG A 448 23.21 65.43 16.92
C ARG A 448 23.46 66.80 16.29
N SER A 449 23.24 66.93 14.99
CA SER A 449 23.34 68.22 14.29
C SER A 449 22.23 69.18 14.72
N ASN A 450 20.99 68.70 14.91
CA ASN A 450 19.90 69.50 15.46
C ASN A 450 20.18 69.99 16.89
N LEU A 451 20.75 69.14 17.76
CA LEU A 451 21.18 69.50 19.12
C LEU A 451 22.27 70.58 19.11
N TYR A 452 23.26 70.43 18.23
CA TYR A 452 24.31 71.45 18.06
C TYR A 452 23.72 72.79 17.64
N MET A 453 22.79 72.78 16.67
CA MET A 453 22.12 73.99 16.20
C MET A 453 21.22 74.63 17.29
N SER A 454 20.54 73.83 18.09
CA SER A 454 19.74 74.28 19.24
C SER A 454 20.61 74.96 20.29
N ASN A 455 21.78 74.39 20.61
CA ASN A 455 22.72 74.99 21.55
C ASN A 455 23.26 76.34 21.07
N ILE A 456 23.58 76.46 19.78
CA ILE A 456 23.97 77.75 19.18
C ILE A 456 22.83 78.77 19.28
N THR A 457 21.60 78.34 19.01
CA THR A 457 20.41 79.21 19.08
C THR A 457 20.14 79.65 20.52
N ASN A 458 20.26 78.75 21.49
CA ASN A 458 20.10 79.08 22.90
C ASN A 458 21.20 80.01 23.42
N GLY A 459 22.46 79.77 23.04
CA GLY A 459 23.58 80.64 23.40
C GLY A 459 23.43 82.06 22.83
N SER A 460 22.98 82.18 21.58
CA SER A 460 22.69 83.49 20.96
C SER A 460 21.49 84.19 21.59
N ASN A 461 20.44 83.45 21.99
CA ASN A 461 19.32 84.00 22.74
C ASN A 461 19.73 84.48 24.14
N LEU A 462 20.60 83.74 24.83
CA LEU A 462 21.11 84.11 26.16
C LEU A 462 21.96 85.39 26.09
N TYR A 463 22.83 85.48 25.07
CA TYR A 463 23.61 86.69 24.79
C TYR A 463 22.71 87.90 24.52
N ARG A 464 21.64 87.73 23.71
CA ARG A 464 20.64 88.77 23.45
C ARG A 464 19.89 89.19 24.72
N SER A 465 19.52 88.24 25.58
CA SER A 465 18.86 88.51 26.86
C SER A 465 19.74 89.33 27.80
N ASN A 466 21.03 88.99 27.90
CA ASN A 466 21.98 89.74 28.73
C ASN A 466 22.11 91.20 28.26
N ILE A 467 22.25 91.43 26.95
CA ILE A 467 22.27 92.80 26.38
C ILE A 467 20.98 93.56 26.74
N THR A 468 19.83 92.89 26.69
CA THR A 468 18.53 93.49 27.01
C THR A 468 18.43 93.84 28.51
N ASN A 469 18.94 92.99 29.39
CA ASN A 469 18.96 93.25 30.82
C ASN A 469 19.93 94.39 31.20
N ASP A 470 21.11 94.45 30.60
CA ASP A 470 22.07 95.54 30.84
C ASP A 470 21.50 96.90 30.40
N SER A 471 20.81 96.92 29.25
CA SER A 471 20.12 98.11 28.76
C SER A 471 18.94 98.50 29.66
N ASN A 472 18.19 97.54 30.21
CA ASN A 472 17.14 97.80 31.20
C ASN A 472 17.70 98.34 32.54
N LEU A 473 18.82 97.81 33.01
CA LEU A 473 19.54 98.29 34.21
C LEU A 473 20.03 99.74 34.03
N TYR A 474 20.58 100.06 32.86
CA TYR A 474 20.98 101.41 32.50
C TYR A 474 19.78 102.38 32.53
N MET A 475 18.64 101.98 31.95
CA MET A 475 17.40 102.78 31.99
C MET A 475 16.84 102.96 33.41
N SER A 476 16.87 101.91 34.24
CA SER A 476 16.41 101.98 35.64
C SER A 476 17.28 102.92 36.47
N ASN A 477 18.61 102.91 36.28
CA ASN A 477 19.51 103.81 37.00
C ASN A 477 19.28 105.27 36.62
N ASN A 478 19.06 105.57 35.33
CA ASN A 478 18.70 106.92 34.89
C ASN A 478 17.36 107.37 35.48
N THR A 479 16.37 106.47 35.53
CA THR A 479 15.05 106.77 36.11
C THR A 479 15.16 107.06 37.62
N ASN A 480 15.94 106.26 38.36
CA ASN A 480 16.17 106.47 39.79
C ASN A 480 16.96 107.75 40.07
N GLY A 481 17.94 108.09 39.24
CA GLY A 481 18.67 109.36 39.33
C GLY A 481 17.76 110.57 39.12
N PHE A 482 16.85 110.50 38.15
CA PHE A 482 15.84 111.54 37.92
C PHE A 482 14.86 111.68 39.11
N ASN A 483 14.42 110.55 39.68
CA ASN A 483 13.54 110.56 40.85
C ASN A 483 14.21 111.16 42.10
N LEU A 484 15.50 110.87 42.31
CA LEU A 484 16.31 111.47 43.39
C LEU A 484 16.46 112.99 43.21
N TYR A 485 16.70 113.45 41.97
CA TYR A 485 16.76 114.87 41.65
C TYR A 485 15.43 115.59 41.95
N MET A 486 14.30 114.99 41.56
CA MET A 486 12.98 115.53 41.88
C MET A 486 12.70 115.58 43.38
N SER A 487 13.03 114.52 44.12
CA SER A 487 12.87 114.46 45.58
C SER A 487 13.64 115.58 46.30
N ASN A 488 14.89 115.84 45.89
CA ASN A 488 15.69 116.92 46.44
C ASN A 488 15.08 118.30 46.22
N ASN A 489 14.62 118.60 45.00
CA ASN A 489 13.95 119.87 44.70
C ASN A 489 12.65 120.04 45.52
N THR A 490 11.94 118.94 45.77
CA THR A 490 10.72 118.95 46.60
C THR A 490 11.05 119.24 48.06
N ASN A 491 12.14 118.68 48.58
CA ASN A 491 12.59 118.95 49.94
C ASN A 491 13.12 120.38 50.14
N GLU A 492 13.85 120.94 49.17
CA GLU A 492 14.30 122.34 49.21
C GLU A 492 13.12 123.32 49.21
N SER A 493 12.12 123.07 48.36
CA SER A 493 10.91 123.90 48.32
C SER A 493 10.11 123.81 49.63
N ASN A 494 10.03 122.62 50.25
CA ASN A 494 9.43 122.45 51.57
C ASN A 494 10.21 123.19 52.68
N LEU A 495 11.55 123.17 52.65
CA LEU A 495 12.42 123.92 53.55
C LEU A 495 12.22 125.44 53.40
N TYR A 496 12.11 125.92 52.17
CA TYR A 496 11.85 127.33 51.87
C TYR A 496 10.50 127.80 52.43
N MET A 497 9.45 126.99 52.27
CA MET A 497 8.12 127.27 52.83
C MET A 497 8.14 127.28 54.37
N SER A 498 8.79 126.32 55.01
CA SER A 498 8.95 126.27 56.47
C SER A 498 9.64 127.53 57.01
N ASN A 499 10.69 127.98 56.34
CA ASN A 499 11.45 129.17 56.76
C ASN A 499 10.61 130.46 56.67
N ASN A 500 9.82 130.63 55.60
CA ASN A 500 8.92 131.77 55.46
C ASN A 500 7.79 131.76 56.51
N THR A 501 7.31 130.58 56.89
CA THR A 501 6.28 130.42 57.93
C THR A 501 6.85 130.80 59.30
N ASN A 502 8.08 130.39 59.62
CA ASN A 502 8.73 130.80 60.87
C ASN A 502 9.03 132.31 60.92
N ARG A 503 9.41 132.92 59.79
CA ARG A 503 9.70 134.36 59.72
C ARG A 503 8.45 135.22 59.91
N SER A 504 7.32 134.79 59.36
CA SER A 504 6.02 135.45 59.56
C SER A 504 5.52 135.32 61.00
N ASN A 505 5.73 134.16 61.64
CA ASN A 505 5.44 133.97 63.07
C ASN A 505 6.29 134.88 63.97
N LEU A 506 7.58 135.08 63.64
CA LEU A 506 8.48 136.00 64.35
C LEU A 506 8.06 137.47 64.20
N TYR A 507 7.59 137.87 63.02
CA TYR A 507 7.10 139.23 62.77
C TYR A 507 5.82 139.54 63.57
N MET A 508 4.89 138.57 63.65
CA MET A 508 3.69 138.70 64.49
C MET A 508 4.04 138.83 65.97
N SER A 509 4.98 138.02 66.47
CA SER A 509 5.41 138.04 67.88
C SER A 509 6.00 139.40 68.31
N ASN A 510 6.79 140.04 67.44
CA ASN A 510 7.38 141.34 67.73
C ASN A 510 6.35 142.47 67.84
N ASN A 511 5.35 142.51 66.95
CA ASN A 511 4.29 143.52 66.99
C ASN A 511 3.42 143.40 68.27
N THR A 512 3.16 142.18 68.75
CA THR A 512 2.45 141.98 70.03
C THR A 512 3.26 142.51 71.21
N ASN A 513 4.59 142.32 71.20
CA ASN A 513 5.46 142.78 72.29
C ASN A 513 5.62 144.30 72.32
N GLU A 514 5.70 144.99 71.18
CA GLU A 514 5.70 146.47 71.15
C GLU A 514 4.36 147.07 71.62
N SER A 515 3.24 146.44 71.26
CA SER A 515 1.90 146.83 71.72
C SER A 515 1.78 146.73 73.25
N ASN A 516 2.34 145.67 73.85
CA ASN A 516 2.33 145.46 75.29
C ASN A 516 3.25 146.45 76.04
N LEU A 517 4.36 146.87 75.44
CA LEU A 517 5.29 147.87 76.00
C LEU A 517 4.70 149.29 75.97
N TYR A 518 3.90 149.64 74.96
CA TYR A 518 3.21 150.94 74.90
C TYR A 518 2.11 151.05 75.98
N MET A 519 1.40 149.97 76.30
CA MET A 519 0.42 149.98 77.40
C MET A 519 1.07 150.06 78.79
N SER A 520 2.20 149.38 79.00
CA SER A 520 2.90 149.39 80.30
C SER A 520 3.37 150.80 80.72
N ASN A 521 3.78 151.65 79.74
CA ASN A 521 4.25 153.01 80.01
C ASN A 521 3.14 154.02 80.38
N ILE A 522 1.87 153.74 80.12
CA ILE A 522 0.74 154.63 80.46
C ILE A 522 0.25 154.39 81.90
N THR A 523 0.45 153.17 82.43
CA THR A 523 -0.16 152.76 83.70
C THR A 523 0.67 153.13 84.95
N ASN A 524 1.98 153.43 84.81
CA ASN A 524 2.86 153.74 85.94
C ASN A 524 3.00 155.25 86.29
N LYS A 525 2.16 156.12 85.71
CA LYS A 525 2.26 157.60 85.91
C LYS A 525 1.18 158.22 86.82
N CYS A 526 0.37 157.44 87.54
CA CYS A 526 -0.70 157.97 88.40
C CYS A 526 -0.98 157.10 89.65
N THR A 527 -0.15 157.19 90.70
CA THR A 527 -0.54 157.09 92.13
C THR A 527 0.58 157.62 93.03
N CYS A 528 0.35 158.75 93.72
CA CYS A 528 1.04 159.20 94.94
C CYS A 528 -0.01 159.35 96.05
N THR A 529 0.08 158.57 97.13
CA THR A 529 -0.19 158.88 98.56
C THR A 529 -0.10 157.61 99.38
#